data_AF-A0A1L3I5H9-F1
#
_entry.id   AF-A0A1L3I5H9-F1
#
_cell.length_a   1.000
_cell.length_b   1.000
_cell.length_c   1.000
_cell.angle_alpha   90.00
_cell.angle_beta   90.00
_cell.angle_gamma   90.00
#
_symmetry.space_group_name_H-M   'P 1'
#
loop_
_entity.id
_entity.type
_entity.pdbx_description
1 polymer ?
#
loop_
_entity_poly.entity_id
_entity_poly.type
_entity_poly.pdbx_seq_one_letter_code
_entity_poly.pdbx_strand_id
1 'polypeptide(L)'
;MSEPYGFLTNKGRQLEAAALANGTALNVAEIAWGTGARAITGGETSLENETGRAPVIASGIHPDNSSVAFFRHDFAAQDGPYIISEAGLFDAAGNMLAIVTYPVPMPKPLNFALTFDIMVAFSDLENLNINVLTPGSLVPEERRIDTGSGLVGGGDLSGNLNLSLDPGALQTMNDTEHLAMIAGA
;
A
#
# COMPACT_ATOMS: atom_id res chain seq x y z
N MET A 1 9.02 30.95 1.73
CA MET A 1 10.15 30.13 1.26
C MET A 1 9.62 29.21 0.17
N SER A 2 10.38 28.91 -0.88
CA SER A 2 9.97 27.89 -1.86
C SER A 2 10.06 26.54 -1.18
N GLU A 3 8.96 25.80 -1.09
CA GLU A 3 9.04 24.38 -0.73
C GLU A 3 9.79 23.63 -1.85
N PRO A 4 10.71 22.72 -1.51
CA PRO A 4 11.44 21.96 -2.51
C PRO A 4 10.50 20.92 -3.15
N TYR A 5 10.43 20.92 -4.48
CA TYR A 5 9.74 19.87 -5.22
C TYR A 5 10.69 18.68 -5.43
N GLY A 6 10.16 17.48 -5.25
CA GLY A 6 10.80 16.23 -5.60
C GLY A 6 10.80 16.02 -7.11
N PHE A 7 11.83 15.30 -7.57
CA PHE A 7 12.02 14.92 -8.95
C PHE A 7 11.75 13.43 -9.13
N LEU A 8 11.10 13.07 -10.23
CA LEU A 8 10.95 11.68 -10.61
C LEU A 8 12.31 11.06 -10.97
N THR A 9 12.55 9.85 -10.49
CA THR A 9 13.69 9.05 -10.90
C THR A 9 13.50 8.55 -12.34
N ASN A 10 14.54 8.00 -12.95
CA ASN A 10 14.48 7.34 -14.25
C ASN A 10 13.43 6.22 -14.24
N LYS A 11 13.34 5.48 -13.12
CA LYS A 11 12.35 4.42 -12.93
C LYS A 11 10.94 4.97 -12.75
N GLY A 12 10.79 6.05 -11.98
CA GLY A 12 9.52 6.75 -11.81
C GLY A 12 8.94 7.24 -13.14
N ARG A 13 9.75 7.91 -13.96
CA ARG A 13 9.33 8.36 -15.30
C ARG A 13 8.97 7.22 -16.23
N GLN A 14 9.69 6.09 -16.15
CA GLN A 14 9.34 4.89 -16.93
C GLN A 14 7.96 4.36 -16.53
N LEU A 15 7.67 4.29 -15.24
CA LEU A 15 6.39 3.80 -14.73
C LEU A 15 5.24 4.78 -14.97
N GLU A 16 5.49 6.08 -14.84
CA GLU A 16 4.57 7.16 -15.24
C GLU A 16 4.21 7.02 -16.73
N ALA A 17 5.20 6.92 -17.61
CA ALA A 17 4.98 6.77 -19.04
C ALA A 17 4.21 5.48 -19.39
N ALA A 18 4.51 4.37 -18.70
CA ALA A 18 3.77 3.12 -18.88
C ALA A 18 2.33 3.22 -18.37
N ALA A 19 2.10 3.91 -17.25
CA ALA A 19 0.77 4.16 -16.71
C ALA A 19 -0.08 4.98 -17.69
N LEU A 20 0.49 6.07 -18.21
CA LEU A 20 -0.14 6.92 -19.22
C LEU A 20 -0.45 6.14 -20.52
N ALA A 21 0.53 5.40 -21.06
CA ALA A 21 0.38 4.68 -22.32
C ALA A 21 -0.68 3.56 -22.25
N ASN A 22 -0.81 2.91 -21.09
CA ASN A 22 -1.74 1.81 -20.90
C ASN A 22 -3.08 2.24 -20.26
N GLY A 23 -3.23 3.51 -19.88
CA GLY A 23 -4.38 3.99 -19.11
C GLY A 23 -4.52 3.33 -17.74
N THR A 24 -3.42 2.85 -17.16
CA THR A 24 -3.39 2.21 -15.82
C THR A 24 -2.96 3.22 -14.76
N ALA A 25 -3.25 2.94 -13.49
CA ALA A 25 -2.80 3.81 -12.40
C ALA A 25 -1.31 3.62 -12.08
N LEU A 26 -0.63 4.72 -11.77
CA LEU A 26 0.68 4.71 -11.11
C LEU A 26 0.48 4.37 -9.64
N ASN A 27 0.95 3.19 -9.24
CA ASN A 27 0.84 2.73 -7.85
C ASN A 27 1.93 3.37 -6.99
N VAL A 28 1.52 4.01 -5.90
CA VAL A 28 2.39 4.59 -4.88
C VAL A 28 2.03 3.98 -3.53
N ALA A 29 3.00 3.47 -2.79
CA ALA A 29 2.75 2.72 -1.55
C ALA A 29 3.33 3.41 -0.31
N GLU A 30 4.58 3.88 -0.40
CA GLU A 30 5.35 4.30 0.79
C GLU A 30 6.11 5.60 0.57
N ILE A 31 6.30 6.33 1.67
CA ILE A 31 7.23 7.44 1.81
C ILE A 31 8.37 6.96 2.72
N ALA A 32 9.60 7.05 2.23
CA ALA A 32 10.79 6.88 3.06
C ALA A 32 11.45 8.23 3.32
N TRP A 33 12.14 8.35 4.45
CA TRP A 33 12.87 9.55 4.85
C TRP A 33 14.26 9.22 5.40
N GLY A 34 15.16 10.17 5.27
CA GLY A 34 16.57 9.96 5.58
C GLY A 34 17.34 11.23 5.89
N THR A 35 18.63 11.06 6.15
CA THR A 35 19.57 12.16 6.41
C THR A 35 20.55 12.39 5.26
N GLY A 36 20.27 11.88 4.06
CA GLY A 36 21.08 12.12 2.87
C GLY A 36 21.09 13.58 2.44
N ALA A 37 22.16 13.96 1.73
CA ALA A 37 22.38 15.30 1.25
C ALA A 37 22.92 15.33 -0.20
N ARG A 38 22.99 14.17 -0.86
CA ARG A 38 23.45 14.07 -2.24
C ARG A 38 22.66 14.96 -3.20
N ALA A 39 23.34 15.40 -4.25
CA ALA A 39 22.68 16.01 -5.40
C ALA A 39 21.86 14.94 -6.14
N ILE A 40 20.63 15.28 -6.51
CA ILE A 40 19.74 14.40 -7.26
C ILE A 40 20.19 14.37 -8.73
N THR A 41 20.36 13.18 -9.26
CA THR A 41 20.77 12.88 -10.64
C THR A 41 19.65 12.25 -11.47
N GLY A 42 18.60 11.74 -10.81
CA GLY A 42 17.51 10.96 -11.41
C GLY A 42 17.79 9.46 -11.47
N GLY A 43 19.03 9.00 -11.26
CA GLY A 43 19.39 7.58 -11.27
C GLY A 43 19.12 6.83 -9.97
N GLU A 44 18.52 7.49 -8.98
CA GLU A 44 18.39 6.98 -7.62
C GLU A 44 17.42 5.79 -7.54
N THR A 45 17.82 4.77 -6.79
CA THR A 45 17.02 3.56 -6.51
C THR A 45 16.75 3.37 -5.03
N SER A 46 17.52 4.02 -4.16
CA SER A 46 17.39 4.03 -2.70
C SER A 46 17.81 5.38 -2.14
N LEU A 47 17.36 5.75 -0.93
CA LEU A 47 17.87 6.94 -0.24
C LEU A 47 19.37 6.76 0.12
N GLU A 48 20.09 7.85 0.36
CA GLU A 48 21.51 7.80 0.74
C GLU A 48 21.68 7.27 2.17
N ASN A 49 20.83 7.74 3.09
CA ASN A 49 20.74 7.24 4.45
C ASN A 49 19.28 7.19 4.91
N GLU A 50 18.59 6.11 4.57
CA GLU A 50 17.21 5.86 5.03
C GLU A 50 17.18 5.63 6.55
N THR A 51 16.32 6.38 7.23
CA THR A 51 16.13 6.28 8.69
C THR A 51 14.73 5.81 9.07
N GLY A 52 13.79 5.84 8.13
CA GLY A 52 12.47 5.30 8.32
C GLY A 52 11.66 5.33 7.02
N ARG A 53 10.55 4.59 7.06
CA ARG A 53 9.66 4.35 5.93
C ARG A 53 8.28 4.00 6.45
N ALA A 54 7.25 4.55 5.82
CA ALA A 54 5.87 4.26 6.19
C ALA A 54 4.91 4.43 5.00
N PRO A 55 3.68 3.90 5.12
CA PRO A 55 2.69 4.01 4.06
C PRO A 55 2.26 5.45 3.77
N VAL A 56 1.97 5.71 2.51
CA VAL A 56 1.27 6.92 2.08
C VAL A 56 -0.18 6.82 2.49
N ILE A 57 -0.71 7.84 3.17
CA ILE A 57 -2.09 7.84 3.68
C ILE A 57 -3.04 8.71 2.85
N ALA A 58 -2.49 9.68 2.10
CA ALA A 58 -3.27 10.53 1.21
C ALA A 58 -2.40 11.06 0.08
N SER A 59 -3.04 11.42 -1.04
CA SER A 59 -2.43 12.14 -2.14
C SER A 59 -3.40 13.14 -2.76
N GLY A 60 -2.89 14.11 -3.49
CA GLY A 60 -3.72 15.05 -4.25
C GLY A 60 -2.89 16.00 -5.09
N ILE A 61 -3.58 16.83 -5.88
CA ILE A 61 -2.94 17.88 -6.69
C ILE A 61 -2.65 19.09 -5.80
N HIS A 62 -1.48 19.71 -5.98
CA HIS A 62 -1.10 20.92 -5.28
C HIS A 62 -2.01 22.08 -5.69
N PRO A 63 -2.59 22.84 -4.75
CA PRO A 63 -3.60 23.87 -5.06
C PRO A 63 -3.07 24.97 -5.98
N ASP A 64 -1.79 25.31 -5.84
CA ASP A 64 -1.16 26.39 -6.61
C ASP A 64 -0.39 25.89 -7.85
N ASN A 65 -0.28 24.57 -8.06
CA ASN A 65 0.48 23.99 -9.17
C ASN A 65 -0.11 22.65 -9.64
N SER A 66 -0.82 22.68 -10.77
CA SER A 66 -1.46 21.48 -11.34
C SER A 66 -0.47 20.43 -11.85
N SER A 67 0.82 20.73 -11.97
CA SER A 67 1.86 19.76 -12.32
C SER A 67 2.51 19.08 -11.11
N VAL A 68 2.10 19.43 -9.89
CA VAL A 68 2.66 18.87 -8.65
C VAL A 68 1.60 18.10 -7.91
N ALA A 69 1.94 16.88 -7.50
CA ALA A 69 1.13 16.12 -6.55
C ALA A 69 1.81 16.12 -5.17
N PHE A 70 1.02 16.16 -4.10
CA PHE A 70 1.51 15.87 -2.76
C PHE A 70 1.17 14.43 -2.38
N PHE A 71 2.02 13.84 -1.55
CA PHE A 71 1.79 12.56 -0.90
C PHE A 71 2.08 12.71 0.58
N ARG A 72 1.16 12.22 1.42
CA ARG A 72 1.13 12.49 2.85
C ARG A 72 1.44 11.26 3.67
N HIS A 73 2.14 11.49 4.78
CA HIS A 73 2.22 10.60 5.92
C HIS A 73 1.98 11.38 7.22
N ASP A 74 1.28 10.78 8.19
CA ASP A 74 1.10 11.35 9.51
C ASP A 74 1.96 10.59 10.51
N PHE A 75 2.96 11.27 11.06
CA PHE A 75 3.74 10.76 12.17
C PHE A 75 2.97 10.90 13.48
N ALA A 76 2.87 9.81 14.22
CA ALA A 76 2.41 9.83 15.59
C ALA A 76 3.39 10.60 16.49
N ALA A 77 2.90 11.03 17.66
CA ALA A 77 3.72 11.72 18.64
C ALA A 77 4.96 10.91 19.04
N GLN A 78 4.83 9.58 19.12
CA GLN A 78 5.89 8.68 19.55
C GLN A 78 6.86 8.29 18.42
N ASP A 79 6.61 8.70 17.18
CA ASP A 79 7.49 8.35 16.07
C ASP A 79 8.73 9.26 16.06
N GLY A 80 9.91 8.65 15.97
CA GLY A 80 11.21 9.35 15.94
C GLY A 80 12.01 9.20 17.23
N PRO A 81 12.96 10.11 17.51
CA PRO A 81 13.23 11.35 16.78
C PRO A 81 13.86 11.10 15.40
N TYR A 82 13.48 11.92 14.41
CA TYR A 82 14.08 11.90 13.07
C TYR A 82 14.63 13.28 12.70
N ILE A 83 15.66 13.27 11.85
CA ILE A 83 16.12 14.44 11.11
C ILE A 83 15.93 14.09 9.64
N ILE A 84 15.10 14.86 8.95
CA ILE A 84 14.70 14.57 7.57
C ILE A 84 15.38 15.59 6.66
N SER A 85 16.38 15.14 5.90
CA SER A 85 17.02 15.94 4.84
C SER A 85 16.88 15.34 3.45
N GLU A 86 16.34 14.12 3.34
CA GLU A 86 15.89 13.53 2.09
C GLU A 86 14.60 12.74 2.32
N ALA A 87 13.78 12.64 1.28
CA ALA A 87 12.63 11.75 1.25
C ALA A 87 12.41 11.16 -0.15
N GLY A 88 11.79 9.99 -0.21
CA GLY A 88 11.52 9.30 -1.46
C GLY A 88 10.18 8.61 -1.47
N LEU A 89 9.56 8.55 -2.65
CA LEU A 89 8.33 7.79 -2.89
C LEU A 89 8.64 6.44 -3.50
N PHE A 90 7.94 5.41 -3.04
CA PHE A 90 8.14 4.03 -3.49
C PHE A 90 6.81 3.36 -3.84
N ASP A 91 6.86 2.47 -4.82
CA ASP A 91 5.76 1.53 -5.09
C ASP A 91 5.85 0.30 -4.16
N ALA A 92 4.84 -0.57 -4.23
CA ALA A 92 4.78 -1.79 -3.42
C ALA A 92 5.86 -2.83 -3.78
N ALA A 93 6.52 -2.70 -4.93
CA ALA A 93 7.64 -3.54 -5.35
C ALA A 93 8.99 -2.98 -4.87
N GLY A 94 9.00 -1.85 -4.16
CA GLY A 94 10.21 -1.19 -3.68
C GLY A 94 10.94 -0.35 -4.74
N ASN A 95 10.32 -0.07 -5.88
CA ASN A 95 10.91 0.84 -6.86
C ASN A 95 10.79 2.28 -6.37
N MET A 96 11.89 3.02 -6.34
CA MET A 96 11.88 4.45 -6.06
C MET A 96 11.29 5.22 -7.26
N LEU A 97 10.18 5.90 -7.03
CA LEU A 97 9.47 6.70 -8.03
C LEU A 97 9.98 8.14 -8.07
N ALA A 98 10.18 8.75 -6.90
CA ALA A 98 10.61 10.13 -6.79
C ALA A 98 11.53 10.32 -5.60
N ILE A 99 12.32 11.39 -5.64
CA ILE A 99 13.21 11.80 -4.56
C ILE A 99 13.20 13.31 -4.41
N VAL A 100 13.26 13.77 -3.16
CA VAL A 100 13.45 15.17 -2.78
C VAL A 100 14.57 15.25 -1.75
N THR A 101 15.34 16.35 -1.79
CA THR A 101 16.28 16.71 -0.74
C THR A 101 15.89 18.06 -0.16
N TYR A 102 16.02 18.19 1.16
CA TYR A 102 15.69 19.38 1.94
C TYR A 102 17.01 20.05 2.36
N PRO A 103 17.37 21.21 1.78
CA PRO A 103 18.61 21.91 2.13
C PRO A 103 18.68 22.32 3.61
N VAL A 104 17.52 22.56 4.21
CA VAL A 104 17.35 22.75 5.65
C VAL A 104 16.69 21.49 6.19
N PRO A 105 17.42 20.66 6.96
CA PRO A 105 16.85 19.44 7.53
C PRO A 105 15.66 19.75 8.45
N MET A 106 14.60 18.95 8.34
CA MET A 106 13.40 19.08 9.15
C MET A 106 13.47 18.14 10.36
N PRO A 107 13.45 18.66 11.60
CA PRO A 107 13.42 17.81 12.78
C PRO A 107 12.00 17.30 13.04
N LYS A 108 11.89 16.02 13.38
CA LYS A 108 10.71 15.41 13.99
C LYS A 108 11.08 14.97 15.41
N PRO A 109 10.84 15.80 16.44
CA PRO A 109 11.10 15.44 17.83
C PRO A 109 10.19 14.29 18.31
N LEU A 110 10.63 13.62 19.37
CA LEU A 110 9.78 12.69 20.11
C LEU A 110 8.67 13.46 20.85
N ASN A 111 7.52 12.81 21.06
CA ASN A 111 6.30 13.36 21.67
C ASN A 111 5.62 14.50 20.90
N PHE A 112 5.84 14.58 19.59
CA PHE A 112 5.25 15.61 18.74
C PHE A 112 4.64 14.98 17.49
N ALA A 113 3.34 15.13 17.23
CA ALA A 113 2.73 14.62 15.99
C ALA A 113 2.99 15.60 14.84
N LEU A 114 3.23 15.07 13.63
CA LEU A 114 3.56 15.88 12.46
C LEU A 114 2.93 15.26 11.22
N THR A 115 2.27 16.08 10.42
CA THR A 115 1.91 15.73 9.04
C THR A 115 3.07 16.07 8.13
N PHE A 116 3.50 15.10 7.33
CA PHE A 116 4.60 15.22 6.40
C PHE A 116 4.12 15.01 4.97
N ASP A 117 4.28 16.04 4.15
CA ASP A 117 3.94 16.01 2.75
C ASP A 117 5.23 16.06 1.91
N ILE A 118 5.34 15.12 0.98
CA ILE A 118 6.31 15.21 -0.12
C ILE A 118 5.59 15.72 -1.36
N MET A 119 6.08 16.83 -1.90
CA MET A 119 5.57 17.39 -3.16
C MET A 119 6.44 16.90 -4.31
N VAL A 120 5.84 16.36 -5.37
CA VAL A 120 6.56 15.81 -6.52
C VAL A 120 6.00 16.39 -7.80
N ALA A 121 6.89 16.88 -8.66
CA ALA A 121 6.53 17.37 -9.98
C ALA A 121 6.44 16.20 -10.98
N PHE A 122 5.33 16.14 -11.70
CA PHE A 122 5.07 15.17 -12.77
C PHE A 122 5.06 15.89 -14.12
N SER A 123 5.34 15.13 -15.19
CA SER A 123 5.40 15.73 -16.53
C SER A 123 3.99 15.97 -17.10
N ASP A 124 3.05 15.08 -16.78
CA ASP A 124 1.65 15.17 -17.22
C ASP A 124 0.72 14.62 -16.13
N LEU A 125 0.48 15.41 -15.08
CA LEU A 125 -0.34 14.99 -13.95
C LEU A 125 -1.83 14.91 -14.30
N GLU A 126 -2.32 15.69 -15.26
CA GLU A 126 -3.74 15.73 -15.62
C GLU A 126 -4.23 14.42 -16.23
N ASN A 127 -3.37 13.75 -16.99
CA ASN A 127 -3.69 12.45 -17.60
C ASN A 127 -3.22 11.25 -16.76
N LEU A 128 -2.50 11.49 -15.67
CA LEU A 128 -1.95 10.44 -14.83
C LEU A 128 -2.95 10.04 -13.74
N ASN A 129 -3.44 8.80 -13.79
CA ASN A 129 -4.16 8.22 -12.67
C ASN A 129 -3.17 7.75 -11.59
N ILE A 130 -3.34 8.20 -10.35
CA ILE A 130 -2.48 7.82 -9.21
C ILE A 130 -3.28 6.97 -8.24
N ASN A 131 -2.76 5.80 -7.90
CA ASN A 131 -3.37 4.90 -6.93
C ASN A 131 -2.47 4.77 -5.70
N VAL A 132 -3.01 5.15 -4.54
CA VAL A 132 -2.30 5.01 -3.25
C VAL A 132 -2.64 3.66 -2.63
N LEU A 133 -1.63 2.81 -2.51
CA LEU A 133 -1.72 1.48 -1.91
C LEU A 133 -1.48 1.58 -0.40
N THR A 134 -2.53 1.87 0.36
CA THR A 134 -2.50 1.77 1.83
C THR A 134 -2.56 0.29 2.25
N PRO A 135 -1.70 -0.16 3.20
CA PRO A 135 -1.80 -1.51 3.74
C PRO A 135 -3.13 -1.65 4.48
N GLY A 136 -4.04 -2.38 3.85
CA GLY A 136 -5.45 -2.49 4.24
C GLY A 136 -6.41 -2.48 3.04
N SER A 137 -5.97 -1.94 1.89
CA SER A 137 -6.72 -1.91 0.63
C SER A 137 -6.50 -3.16 -0.25
N LEU A 138 -5.49 -3.97 0.06
CA LEU A 138 -5.20 -5.20 -0.69
C LEU A 138 -6.24 -6.28 -0.35
N VAL A 139 -7.23 -6.46 -1.23
CA VAL A 139 -7.99 -7.71 -1.29
C VAL A 139 -7.04 -8.80 -1.78
N PRO A 140 -6.86 -9.92 -1.07
CA PRO A 140 -6.06 -11.04 -1.56
C PRO A 140 -6.55 -11.47 -2.95
N GLU A 141 -5.61 -11.67 -3.88
CA GLU A 141 -5.88 -12.07 -5.26
C GLU A 141 -6.66 -13.41 -5.33
N GLU A 142 -6.47 -14.27 -4.32
CA GLU A 142 -7.21 -15.51 -4.14
C GLU A 142 -7.88 -15.56 -2.76
N ARG A 143 -9.16 -15.93 -2.74
CA ARG A 143 -9.90 -16.28 -1.53
C ARG A 143 -10.39 -17.71 -1.67
N ARG A 144 -9.90 -18.61 -0.82
CA ARG A 144 -10.22 -20.05 -0.86
C ARG A 144 -11.00 -20.45 0.39
N ILE A 145 -12.07 -21.23 0.21
CA ILE A 145 -12.81 -21.89 1.28
C ILE A 145 -12.56 -23.39 1.15
N ASP A 146 -11.78 -23.97 2.06
CA ASP A 146 -11.50 -25.41 2.08
C ASP A 146 -12.62 -26.16 2.82
N THR A 147 -13.53 -26.76 2.05
CA THR A 147 -14.72 -27.43 2.59
C THR A 147 -14.54 -28.94 2.87
N GLY A 148 -13.40 -29.52 2.49
CA GLY A 148 -13.19 -30.97 2.52
C GLY A 148 -14.30 -31.70 1.74
N SER A 149 -14.77 -32.83 2.25
CA SER A 149 -15.93 -33.55 1.69
C SER A 149 -17.27 -33.12 2.30
N GLY A 150 -17.31 -32.09 3.15
CA GLY A 150 -18.48 -31.79 4.00
C GLY A 150 -19.46 -30.77 3.43
N LEU A 151 -19.03 -29.93 2.48
CA LEU A 151 -19.88 -28.89 1.88
C LEU A 151 -19.79 -28.93 0.35
N VAL A 152 -20.92 -28.70 -0.30
CA VAL A 152 -21.09 -28.57 -1.75
C VAL A 152 -21.61 -27.18 -2.11
N GLY A 153 -21.43 -26.79 -3.37
CA GLY A 153 -21.85 -25.48 -3.90
C GLY A 153 -20.66 -24.54 -4.11
N GLY A 154 -20.93 -23.24 -4.21
CA GLY A 154 -19.84 -22.26 -4.22
C GLY A 154 -19.32 -21.79 -5.59
N GLY A 155 -20.19 -21.41 -6.54
CA GLY A 155 -19.78 -20.80 -7.82
C GLY A 155 -18.95 -19.51 -7.75
N ASP A 156 -18.94 -18.71 -8.82
CA ASP A 156 -18.15 -17.47 -8.85
C ASP A 156 -18.70 -16.38 -7.89
N LEU A 157 -17.89 -15.35 -7.61
CA LEU A 157 -18.21 -14.27 -6.68
C LEU A 157 -19.03 -13.13 -7.34
N SER A 158 -19.61 -13.35 -8.52
CA SER A 158 -20.41 -12.33 -9.20
C SER A 158 -21.77 -12.08 -8.53
N GLY A 159 -22.11 -12.89 -7.52
CA GLY A 159 -23.30 -12.75 -6.69
C GLY A 159 -23.21 -13.52 -5.38
N ASN A 160 -24.37 -13.73 -4.74
CA ASN A 160 -24.47 -14.49 -3.49
C ASN A 160 -24.09 -15.95 -3.70
N LEU A 161 -23.28 -16.48 -2.79
CA LEU A 161 -22.79 -17.83 -2.84
C LEU A 161 -23.65 -18.78 -1.99
N ASN A 162 -24.28 -19.77 -2.62
CA ASN A 162 -24.99 -20.81 -1.89
C ASN A 162 -24.06 -22.00 -1.63
N LEU A 163 -23.68 -22.15 -0.38
CA LEU A 163 -22.96 -23.32 0.15
C LEU A 163 -23.94 -24.14 0.98
N SER A 164 -23.91 -25.45 0.81
CA SER A 164 -24.77 -26.39 1.54
C SER A 164 -23.97 -27.56 2.07
N LEU A 165 -24.50 -28.25 3.08
CA LEU A 165 -23.93 -29.50 3.56
C LEU A 165 -24.09 -30.59 2.51
N ASP A 166 -23.03 -31.38 2.29
CA ASP A 166 -23.12 -32.59 1.47
C ASP A 166 -23.97 -33.64 2.22
N PRO A 167 -25.13 -34.06 1.69
CA PRO A 167 -25.93 -35.11 2.31
C PRO A 167 -25.18 -36.44 2.45
N GLY A 168 -24.19 -36.72 1.59
CA GLY A 168 -23.34 -37.92 1.66
C GLY A 168 -22.29 -37.87 2.78
N ALA A 169 -21.94 -36.67 3.26
CA ALA A 169 -21.07 -36.47 4.41
C ALA A 169 -21.81 -36.64 5.75
N LEU A 170 -23.15 -36.64 5.72
CA LEU A 170 -23.95 -37.06 6.86
C LEU A 170 -23.84 -38.57 7.01
N GLN A 171 -22.74 -39.03 7.63
CA GLN A 171 -22.66 -40.38 8.17
C GLN A 171 -23.89 -40.53 9.06
N THR A 172 -24.83 -41.37 8.64
CA THR A 172 -25.86 -41.84 9.55
C THR A 172 -25.06 -42.40 10.72
N MET A 173 -25.28 -41.85 11.93
CA MET A 173 -24.76 -42.48 13.12
C MET A 173 -25.46 -43.83 13.16
N ASN A 174 -24.84 -44.84 12.56
CA ASN A 174 -25.24 -46.24 12.63
C ASN A 174 -24.88 -46.73 14.02
N ASP A 175 -25.28 -45.98 15.03
CA ASP A 175 -24.96 -46.27 16.40
C ASP A 175 -25.96 -47.34 16.82
N THR A 176 -25.62 -48.56 16.41
CA THR A 176 -26.21 -49.79 16.93
C THR A 176 -26.07 -49.83 18.46
N GLU A 177 -25.25 -48.95 19.06
CA GLU A 177 -25.13 -48.76 20.51
C GLU A 177 -26.32 -48.03 21.17
N HIS A 178 -27.22 -47.36 20.41
CA HIS A 178 -28.44 -46.77 20.99
C HIS A 178 -29.61 -47.76 21.17
N LEU A 179 -29.48 -48.99 20.65
CA LEU A 179 -30.48 -50.07 20.74
C LEU A 179 -30.11 -51.17 21.75
N ALA A 180 -29.13 -50.92 22.63
CA ALA A 180 -28.71 -51.84 23.68
C ALA A 180 -29.30 -51.53 25.07
N MET A 181 -30.29 -50.63 25.19
CA MET A 181 -30.87 -50.23 26.48
C MET A 181 -32.33 -50.70 26.74
N ILE A 182 -32.92 -51.52 25.85
CA ILE A 182 -34.30 -52.05 26.02
C ILE A 182 -34.37 -53.59 26.10
N ALA A 183 -33.31 -54.32 25.78
CA ALA A 183 -33.29 -55.79 25.89
C ALA A 183 -32.33 -56.26 27.00
N GLY A 184 -32.67 -55.95 28.24
CA GLY A 184 -31.85 -56.30 29.41
C GLY A 184 -32.54 -56.10 30.76
N ALA A 185 -33.75 -56.65 30.94
CA ALA A 185 -34.34 -57.15 32.20
C ALA A 185 -35.76 -57.69 31.95
#